data_AF-A0AAW9RQP2-F1
#
_entry.id   AF-A0AAW9RQP2-F1
#
_cell.length_a   1.000
_cell.length_b   1.000
_cell.length_c   1.000
_cell.angle_alpha   90.00
_cell.angle_beta   90.00
_cell.angle_gamma   90.00
#
_symmetry.space_group_name_H-M   'P 1'
#
loop_
_entity.id
_entity.type
_entity.pdbx_description
1 polymer ?
#
loop_
_entity_poly.entity_id
_entity_poly.type
_entity_poly.pdbx_seq_one_letter_code
_entity_poly.pdbx_strand_id
1 'polypeptide(L)'
;MSKTTKKATTAKRTSRKARKPRQSRTNRTANQKAEAQAGSRGNNGGGRKERFTPEQVVEALRQSGGIQAGAAQLLKCSRSTVTDYLHRYPEIAERLPDIGEETLDLAELGLLNEIKSQNLTAIIFFLKTRGKHRGYVQRVENTGPDGGPQQHEHTNLPDLSSATTDELRKQVEELTRAAEALADA
;
A
#
# COMPACT_ATOMS: atom_id res chain seq x y z
N MET A 1 -7.28 69.54 -22.87
CA MET A 1 -7.86 69.65 -21.52
C MET A 1 -7.60 68.36 -20.74
N SER A 2 -6.98 68.55 -19.57
CA SER A 2 -6.91 67.70 -18.37
C SER A 2 -6.99 66.16 -18.44
N LYS A 3 -5.88 65.57 -17.99
CA LYS A 3 -5.77 64.33 -17.23
C LYS A 3 -6.84 64.27 -16.13
N THR A 4 -7.31 63.07 -15.76
CA THR A 4 -7.24 62.53 -14.38
C THR A 4 -7.71 61.07 -14.34
N THR A 5 -6.77 60.23 -13.96
CA THR A 5 -6.87 58.85 -13.47
C THR A 5 -7.73 58.73 -12.21
N LYS A 6 -8.57 57.69 -12.11
CA LYS A 6 -8.97 57.15 -10.81
C LYS A 6 -8.64 55.66 -10.74
N LYS A 7 -7.59 55.39 -9.96
CA LYS A 7 -7.19 54.09 -9.42
C LYS A 7 -8.38 53.42 -8.72
N ALA A 8 -8.75 52.22 -9.17
CA ALA A 8 -9.50 51.28 -8.34
C ALA A 8 -8.49 50.46 -7.52
N THR A 9 -8.57 50.65 -6.22
CA THR A 9 -7.74 50.06 -5.18
C THR A 9 -7.87 48.54 -5.13
N THR A 10 -6.74 47.86 -5.32
CA THR A 10 -6.52 46.45 -5.05
C THR A 10 -6.82 46.13 -3.57
N ALA A 11 -7.98 45.54 -3.30
CA ALA A 11 -8.26 44.92 -2.02
C ALA A 11 -7.42 43.65 -1.89
N LYS A 12 -6.41 43.72 -1.01
CA LYS A 12 -5.51 42.63 -0.61
C LYS A 12 -6.33 41.51 0.02
N ARG A 13 -6.81 40.55 -0.78
CA ARG A 13 -7.47 39.33 -0.32
C ARG A 13 -6.40 38.47 0.37
N THR A 14 -6.23 38.64 1.67
CA THR A 14 -5.37 37.79 2.49
C THR A 14 -5.85 36.35 2.35
N SER A 15 -5.04 35.52 1.69
CA SER A 15 -5.21 34.08 1.62
C SER A 15 -5.17 33.52 3.04
N ARG A 16 -6.36 33.22 3.60
CA ARG A 16 -6.44 32.39 4.81
C ARG A 16 -5.88 31.02 4.44
N LYS A 17 -4.63 30.77 4.86
CA LYS A 17 -3.94 29.49 4.74
C LYS A 17 -4.86 28.41 5.31
N ALA A 18 -5.27 27.47 4.46
CA ALA A 18 -6.06 26.32 4.87
C ALA A 18 -5.33 25.59 6.01
N ARG A 19 -5.95 25.54 7.18
CA ARG A 19 -5.47 24.75 8.32
C ARG A 19 -5.54 23.28 7.91
N LYS A 20 -4.40 22.58 7.91
CA LYS A 20 -4.36 21.12 7.68
C LYS A 20 -5.35 20.43 8.64
N PRO A 21 -6.09 19.42 8.17
CA PRO A 21 -7.00 18.66 9.04
C PRO A 21 -6.21 18.03 10.18
N ARG A 22 -6.78 18.15 11.38
CA ARG A 22 -6.22 17.62 12.62
C ARG A 22 -6.29 16.09 12.52
N GLN A 23 -5.13 15.44 12.33
CA GLN A 23 -5.03 13.99 12.22
C GLN A 23 -5.73 13.33 13.42
N SER A 24 -6.59 12.35 13.15
CA SER A 24 -7.33 11.61 14.17
C SER A 24 -6.38 10.93 15.14
N ARG A 25 -6.76 10.88 16.42
CA ARG A 25 -5.98 10.24 17.52
C ARG A 25 -5.69 8.75 17.24
N THR A 26 -6.40 8.12 16.30
CA THR A 26 -6.22 6.73 15.87
C THR A 26 -4.89 6.50 15.14
N ASN A 27 -4.34 7.50 14.46
CA ASN A 27 -3.13 7.32 13.64
C ASN A 27 -1.84 7.45 14.46
N ARG A 28 -1.93 7.93 15.72
CA ARG A 28 -0.77 8.07 16.61
C ARG A 28 -0.34 6.72 17.20
N THR A 29 -1.30 5.84 17.50
CA THR A 29 -1.04 4.53 18.11
C THR A 29 -0.50 3.52 17.09
N ALA A 30 -0.88 3.65 15.81
CA ALA A 30 -0.34 2.82 14.73
C ALA A 30 1.13 3.14 14.42
N ASN A 31 1.51 4.43 14.43
CA ASN A 31 2.88 4.84 14.15
C ASN A 31 3.85 4.54 15.31
N GLN A 32 3.35 4.45 16.54
CA GLN A 32 4.14 4.12 17.73
C GLN A 32 4.44 2.61 17.89
N LYS A 33 3.65 1.73 17.26
CA LYS A 33 3.92 0.28 17.28
C LYS A 33 4.96 -0.16 16.24
N ALA A 34 5.15 0.58 15.16
CA ALA A 34 6.20 0.31 14.18
C ALA A 34 7.60 0.63 14.72
N GLU A 35 7.73 1.65 15.58
CA GLU A 35 9.01 2.04 16.18
C GLU A 35 9.45 1.10 17.34
N ALA A 36 8.52 0.34 17.93
CA ALA A 36 8.79 -0.49 19.11
C ALA A 36 9.39 -1.89 18.81
N GLN A 37 9.47 -2.32 17.54
CA GLN A 37 10.04 -3.63 17.15
C GLN A 37 11.38 -3.55 16.43
N ALA A 38 12.00 -2.37 16.36
CA ALA A 38 13.35 -2.17 15.81
C ALA A 38 14.48 -2.27 16.86
N GLY A 39 14.16 -2.57 18.12
CA GLY A 39 15.12 -2.64 19.22
C GLY A 39 15.22 -4.04 19.82
N SER A 40 16.07 -4.90 19.25
CA SER A 40 16.88 -5.90 19.99
C SER A 40 17.50 -6.92 19.03
N ARG A 41 18.67 -6.59 18.48
CA ARG A 41 19.73 -7.59 18.28
C ARG A 41 21.02 -6.97 18.76
N GLY A 42 21.46 -7.43 19.93
CA GLY A 42 22.61 -6.94 20.66
C GLY A 42 23.88 -6.93 19.81
N ASN A 43 24.61 -5.82 19.94
CA ASN A 43 25.96 -5.68 19.44
C ASN A 43 26.89 -6.52 20.33
N ASN A 44 27.25 -7.73 19.89
CA ASN A 44 28.34 -8.48 20.50
C ASN A 44 29.60 -8.24 19.67
N GLY A 45 30.50 -7.44 20.25
CA GLY A 45 31.78 -7.03 19.67
C GLY A 45 32.64 -8.23 19.32
N GLY A 46 32.77 -8.47 18.01
CA GLY A 46 33.57 -9.53 17.41
C GLY A 46 33.24 -9.67 15.93
N GLY A 47 33.27 -8.55 15.19
CA GLY A 47 32.72 -8.47 13.83
C GLY A 47 33.50 -9.33 12.83
N ARG A 48 32.84 -10.36 12.30
CA ARG A 48 33.23 -10.92 10.99
C ARG A 48 33.10 -9.78 9.97
N LYS A 49 34.18 -9.52 9.22
CA LYS A 49 34.19 -8.53 8.14
C LYS A 49 32.96 -8.69 7.25
N GLU A 50 32.30 -7.57 6.95
CA GLU A 50 31.19 -7.53 6.01
C GLU A 50 31.61 -8.14 4.68
N ARG A 51 30.76 -9.02 4.14
CA ARG A 51 31.04 -9.71 2.87
C ARG A 51 30.84 -8.80 1.65
N PHE A 52 29.98 -7.79 1.76
CA PHE A 52 29.59 -6.91 0.67
C PHE A 52 29.58 -5.46 1.14
N THR A 53 29.82 -4.52 0.24
CA THR A 53 29.58 -3.10 0.53
C THR A 53 28.09 -2.77 0.31
N PRO A 54 27.56 -1.73 0.97
CA PRO A 54 26.20 -1.24 0.72
C PRO A 54 25.91 -1.00 -0.77
N GLU A 55 26.87 -0.42 -1.50
CA GLU A 55 26.75 -0.13 -2.92
C GLU A 55 26.66 -1.39 -3.78
N GLN A 56 27.40 -2.45 -3.43
CA GLN A 56 27.29 -3.74 -4.12
C GLN A 56 25.91 -4.36 -3.96
N VAL A 57 25.30 -4.19 -2.79
CA VAL A 57 23.94 -4.68 -2.53
C VAL A 57 22.91 -3.85 -3.30
N VAL A 58 23.06 -2.53 -3.35
CA VAL A 58 22.20 -1.65 -4.16
C VAL A 58 22.28 -2.00 -5.65
N GLU A 59 23.49 -2.21 -6.19
CA GLU A 59 23.66 -2.55 -7.60
C GLU A 59 23.06 -3.93 -7.91
N ALA A 60 23.27 -4.93 -7.04
CA ALA A 60 22.65 -6.23 -7.22
C ALA A 60 21.12 -6.17 -7.14
N LEU A 61 20.56 -5.32 -6.26
CA LEU A 61 19.12 -5.06 -6.19
C LEU A 61 18.62 -4.36 -7.46
N ARG A 62 19.38 -3.42 -8.01
CA ARG A 62 19.02 -2.73 -9.25
C ARG A 62 18.98 -3.69 -10.44
N GLN A 63 20.02 -4.52 -10.59
CA GLN A 63 20.10 -5.53 -11.64
C GLN A 63 19.01 -6.61 -11.51
N SER A 64 18.57 -6.92 -10.29
CA SER A 64 17.48 -7.87 -10.05
C SER A 64 16.08 -7.25 -10.08
N GLY A 65 15.94 -5.96 -10.35
CA GLY A 65 14.66 -5.25 -10.34
C GLY A 65 14.00 -5.15 -8.95
N GLY A 66 14.81 -4.98 -7.91
CA GLY A 66 14.38 -4.90 -6.51
C GLY A 66 14.10 -6.26 -5.86
N ILE A 67 14.28 -7.37 -6.59
CA ILE A 67 14.01 -8.72 -6.09
C ILE A 67 15.19 -9.19 -5.24
N GLN A 68 14.99 -9.28 -3.92
CA GLN A 68 16.01 -9.72 -2.96
C GLN A 68 16.59 -11.11 -3.28
N ALA A 69 15.76 -12.04 -3.76
CA ALA A 69 16.22 -13.37 -4.16
C ALA A 69 17.16 -13.32 -5.36
N GLY A 70 16.85 -12.48 -6.36
CA GLY A 70 17.72 -12.26 -7.52
C GLY A 70 19.03 -11.57 -7.13
N ALA A 71 18.97 -10.56 -6.26
CA ALA A 71 20.16 -9.89 -5.73
C ALA A 71 21.05 -10.88 -4.96
N ALA A 72 20.46 -11.76 -4.16
CA ALA A 72 21.19 -12.80 -3.42
C ALA A 72 21.86 -13.80 -4.37
N GLN A 73 21.21 -14.17 -5.47
CA GLN A 73 21.81 -15.01 -6.52
C GLN A 73 23.00 -14.33 -7.19
N LEU A 74 22.87 -13.05 -7.56
CA LEU A 74 23.95 -12.25 -8.17
C LEU A 74 25.16 -12.12 -7.23
N LEU A 75 24.91 -11.88 -5.94
CA LEU A 75 25.93 -11.78 -4.90
C LEU A 75 26.42 -13.14 -4.38
N LYS A 76 25.83 -14.25 -4.84
CA LYS A 76 26.12 -15.62 -4.38
C LYS A 76 26.01 -15.77 -2.86
N CYS A 77 24.97 -15.18 -2.27
CA CYS A 77 24.68 -15.23 -0.83
C CYS A 77 23.25 -15.70 -0.55
N SER A 78 22.91 -15.85 0.73
CA SER A 78 21.54 -16.17 1.12
C SER A 78 20.65 -14.93 1.00
N ARG A 79 19.36 -15.12 0.69
CA ARG A 79 18.36 -14.03 0.73
C ARG A 79 18.36 -13.30 2.08
N SER A 80 18.51 -14.04 3.19
CA SER A 80 18.58 -13.47 4.53
C SER A 80 19.74 -12.48 4.69
N THR A 81 20.87 -12.70 4.00
CA THR A 81 21.98 -11.75 4.01
C THR A 81 21.54 -10.41 3.42
N VAL A 82 20.84 -10.39 2.29
CA VAL A 82 20.34 -9.15 1.69
C VAL A 82 19.34 -8.45 2.61
N THR A 83 18.44 -9.21 3.23
CA THR A 83 17.49 -8.69 4.22
C THR A 83 18.19 -8.07 5.44
N ASP A 84 19.25 -8.71 5.95
CA ASP A 84 20.05 -8.17 7.05
C ASP A 84 20.74 -6.85 6.68
N TYR A 85 21.21 -6.72 5.44
CA TYR A 85 21.78 -5.46 4.95
C TYR A 85 20.73 -4.36 4.87
N LEU A 86 19.52 -4.68 4.41
CA LEU A 86 18.40 -3.72 4.37
C LEU A 86 17.99 -3.21 5.75
N HIS A 87 18.05 -4.06 6.78
CA HIS A 87 17.78 -3.66 8.16
C HIS A 87 18.92 -2.85 8.79
N ARG A 88 20.17 -3.18 8.42
CA ARG A 88 21.36 -2.53 8.97
C ARG A 88 21.66 -1.18 8.33
N TYR A 89 21.34 -1.03 7.06
CA TYR A 89 21.63 0.13 6.21
C TYR A 89 20.32 0.69 5.64
N PRO A 90 19.61 1.56 6.38
CA PRO A 90 18.35 2.16 5.95
C PRO A 90 18.44 2.89 4.61
N GLU A 91 19.60 3.44 4.27
CA GLU A 91 19.86 4.11 2.99
C GLU A 91 19.69 3.19 1.77
N ILE A 92 19.89 1.88 1.93
CA ILE A 92 19.62 0.88 0.89
C ILE A 92 18.11 0.70 0.75
N ALA A 93 17.40 0.66 1.89
CA ALA A 93 15.96 0.50 1.94
C ALA A 93 15.22 1.69 1.32
N GLU A 94 15.75 2.91 1.46
CA GLU A 94 15.20 4.13 0.86
C GLU A 94 15.27 4.12 -0.68
N ARG A 95 16.19 3.38 -1.30
CA ARG A 95 16.35 3.30 -2.76
C ARG A 95 15.50 2.23 -3.43
N LEU A 96 14.96 1.28 -2.67
CA LEU A 96 14.14 0.18 -3.20
C LEU A 96 12.90 0.64 -3.99
N PRO A 97 12.14 1.67 -3.54
CA PRO A 97 11.02 2.20 -4.31
C PRO A 97 11.47 2.69 -5.70
N ASP A 98 12.55 3.46 -5.76
CA ASP A 98 13.07 4.00 -7.02
C ASP A 98 13.51 2.88 -7.97
N ILE A 99 14.20 1.85 -7.47
CA ILE A 99 14.55 0.64 -8.25
C ILE A 99 13.29 -0.07 -8.76
N GLY A 100 12.23 -0.09 -7.96
CA GLY A 100 10.93 -0.64 -8.36
C GLY A 100 10.31 0.13 -9.53
N GLU A 101 10.30 1.46 -9.46
CA GLU A 101 9.82 2.32 -10.56
C GLU A 101 10.67 2.15 -11.83
N GLU A 102 12.00 2.09 -11.71
CA GLU A 102 12.88 1.80 -12.86
C GLU A 102 12.54 0.45 -13.52
N THR A 103 12.18 -0.55 -12.72
CA THR A 103 11.79 -1.88 -13.23
C THR A 103 10.44 -1.83 -13.95
N LEU A 104 9.51 -1.03 -13.43
CA LEU A 104 8.22 -0.79 -14.08
C LEU A 104 8.41 -0.07 -15.42
N ASP A 105 9.26 0.96 -15.49
CA ASP A 105 9.57 1.66 -16.73
C ASP A 105 10.15 0.71 -17.80
N LEU A 106 11.02 -0.23 -17.39
CA LEU A 106 11.55 -1.26 -18.29
C LEU A 106 10.45 -2.20 -18.79
N ALA A 107 9.51 -2.59 -17.92
CA ALA A 107 8.36 -3.41 -18.31
C ALA A 107 7.43 -2.66 -19.28
N GLU A 108 7.20 -1.36 -19.08
CA GLU A 108 6.44 -0.51 -19.99
C GLU A 108 7.11 -0.42 -21.37
N LEU A 109 8.43 -0.24 -21.40
CA LEU A 109 9.19 -0.25 -22.66
C LEU A 109 9.10 -1.60 -23.37
N GLY A 110 9.21 -2.70 -22.63
CA GLY A 110 9.02 -4.05 -23.16
C GLY A 110 7.63 -4.25 -23.76
N LEU A 111 6.59 -3.83 -23.04
CA LEU A 111 5.21 -3.88 -23.52
C LEU A 111 5.03 -3.08 -24.83
N LEU A 112 5.61 -1.88 -24.92
CA LEU A 112 5.58 -1.07 -26.13
C LEU A 112 6.28 -1.76 -27.32
N ASN A 113 7.39 -2.45 -27.08
CA ASN A 113 8.10 -3.20 -28.11
C ASN A 113 7.26 -4.38 -28.62
N GLU A 114 6.63 -5.13 -27.72
CA GLU A 114 5.71 -6.22 -28.10
C GLU A 114 4.51 -5.72 -28.91
N ILE A 115 3.96 -4.55 -28.55
CA ILE A 115 2.89 -3.91 -29.34
C ILE A 115 3.38 -3.55 -30.74
N LYS A 116 4.59 -2.98 -30.88
CA LYS A 116 5.18 -2.67 -32.19
C LYS A 116 5.37 -3.93 -33.03
N SER A 117 5.71 -5.05 -32.40
CA SER A 117 5.85 -6.37 -33.02
C SER A 117 4.52 -7.08 -33.32
N GLN A 118 3.37 -6.40 -33.17
CA GLN A 118 2.03 -6.94 -33.41
C GLN A 118 1.68 -8.15 -32.53
N ASN A 119 2.22 -8.22 -31.30
CA ASN A 119 1.81 -9.22 -30.33
C ASN A 119 0.37 -8.93 -29.86
N LEU A 120 -0.57 -9.77 -30.29
CA LEU A 120 -2.00 -9.58 -30.01
C LEU A 120 -2.31 -9.55 -28.51
N THR A 121 -1.65 -10.38 -27.71
CA THR A 121 -1.85 -10.42 -26.25
C THR A 121 -1.44 -9.10 -25.60
N ALA A 122 -0.28 -8.54 -25.99
CA ALA A 122 0.20 -7.25 -25.50
C ALA A 122 -0.75 -6.11 -25.89
N ILE A 123 -1.23 -6.10 -27.14
CA ILE A 123 -2.19 -5.11 -27.65
C ILE A 123 -3.50 -5.17 -26.87
N ILE A 124 -4.09 -6.36 -26.70
CA ILE A 124 -5.34 -6.55 -25.95
C ILE A 124 -5.16 -6.10 -24.50
N PHE A 125 -4.06 -6.49 -23.85
CA PHE A 125 -3.75 -6.09 -22.48
C PHE A 125 -3.65 -4.56 -22.34
N PHE A 126 -2.92 -3.90 -23.24
CA PHE A 126 -2.78 -2.44 -23.25
C PHE A 126 -4.12 -1.73 -23.47
N LEU A 127 -4.94 -2.18 -24.41
CA LEU A 127 -6.26 -1.59 -24.67
C LEU A 127 -7.22 -1.78 -23.50
N LYS A 128 -7.25 -2.96 -22.87
CA LYS A 128 -8.08 -3.22 -21.67
C LYS A 128 -7.68 -2.35 -20.48
N THR A 129 -6.42 -1.95 -20.36
CA THR A 129 -5.91 -1.19 -19.22
C THR A 129 -5.91 0.32 -19.48
N ARG A 130 -5.28 0.78 -20.57
CA ARG A 130 -5.11 2.21 -20.93
C ARG A 130 -6.18 2.73 -21.89
N GLY A 131 -6.78 1.84 -22.69
CA GLY A 131 -7.82 2.16 -23.68
C GLY A 131 -9.24 2.26 -23.12
N LYS A 132 -9.47 2.11 -21.80
CA LYS A 132 -10.80 2.11 -21.19
C LYS A 132 -11.67 3.32 -21.57
N HIS A 133 -11.07 4.50 -21.64
CA HIS A 133 -11.73 5.75 -22.05
C HIS A 133 -12.26 5.71 -23.50
N ARG A 134 -11.77 4.78 -24.34
CA ARG A 134 -12.22 4.55 -25.71
C ARG A 134 -13.22 3.40 -25.84
N GLY A 135 -13.71 2.85 -24.72
CA GLY A 135 -14.69 1.76 -24.71
C GLY A 135 -14.12 0.35 -24.64
N TYR A 136 -12.80 0.17 -24.48
CA TYR A 136 -12.17 -1.14 -24.25
C TYR A 136 -12.36 -1.63 -22.81
N VAL A 137 -13.60 -1.69 -22.35
CA VAL A 137 -13.99 -2.20 -21.04
C VAL A 137 -14.81 -3.46 -21.24
N GLN A 138 -14.49 -4.51 -20.50
CA GLN A 138 -15.31 -5.70 -20.44
C GLN A 138 -16.49 -5.43 -19.50
N ARG A 139 -17.72 -5.56 -20.01
CA ARG A 139 -18.90 -5.57 -19.17
C ARG A 139 -18.96 -6.89 -18.41
N VAL A 140 -19.19 -6.80 -17.12
CA VAL A 140 -19.50 -7.94 -16.25
C VAL A 140 -20.94 -7.73 -15.79
N GLU A 141 -21.81 -8.69 -16.08
CA GLU A 141 -23.18 -8.69 -15.58
C GLU A 141 -23.23 -9.61 -14.36
N ASN A 142 -23.50 -9.02 -13.19
CA ASN A 142 -23.60 -9.75 -11.94
C ASN A 142 -25.07 -10.08 -11.70
N THR A 143 -25.42 -11.35 -11.86
CA THR A 143 -26.79 -11.82 -11.76
C THR A 143 -26.87 -12.93 -10.72
N GLY A 144 -28.02 -13.09 -10.08
CA GLY A 144 -28.31 -14.21 -9.18
C GLY A 144 -28.47 -15.53 -9.93
N PRO A 145 -28.70 -16.64 -9.20
CA PRO A 145 -28.95 -17.95 -9.78
C PRO A 145 -30.01 -17.88 -10.90
N ASP A 146 -29.76 -18.57 -12.00
CA ASP A 146 -30.63 -18.64 -13.18
C ASP A 146 -30.98 -17.28 -13.82
N GLY A 147 -30.11 -16.27 -13.67
CA GLY A 147 -30.38 -14.94 -14.19
C GLY A 147 -31.32 -14.11 -13.32
N GLY A 148 -31.61 -14.58 -12.10
CA GLY A 148 -32.45 -13.90 -11.12
C GLY A 148 -31.79 -12.70 -10.43
N PRO A 149 -32.52 -11.96 -9.58
CA PRO A 149 -31.93 -10.89 -8.77
C PRO A 149 -30.84 -11.43 -7.83
N GLN A 150 -29.82 -10.61 -7.57
CA GLN A 150 -28.80 -10.95 -6.57
C GLN A 150 -29.45 -11.12 -5.20
N GLN A 151 -29.23 -12.27 -4.57
CA GLN A 151 -29.71 -12.54 -3.23
C GLN A 151 -28.73 -11.95 -2.22
N HIS A 152 -29.23 -11.07 -1.35
CA HIS A 152 -28.47 -10.55 -0.23
C HIS A 152 -29.12 -11.08 1.05
N GLU A 153 -28.41 -11.93 1.78
CA GLU A 153 -28.81 -12.32 3.12
C GLU A 153 -28.33 -11.23 4.09
N HIS A 154 -29.26 -10.42 4.56
CA HIS A 154 -28.99 -9.54 5.69
C HIS A 154 -29.03 -10.39 6.96
N THR A 155 -27.86 -10.75 7.48
CA THR A 155 -27.78 -11.16 8.89
C THR A 155 -28.13 -9.94 9.72
N ASN A 156 -29.32 -9.95 10.31
CA ASN A 156 -29.73 -8.95 11.29
C ASN A 156 -28.82 -9.11 12.52
N LEU A 157 -27.66 -8.46 12.50
CA LEU A 157 -27.00 -8.12 13.75
C LEU A 157 -27.99 -7.28 14.56
N PRO A 158 -28.12 -7.52 15.88
CA PRO A 158 -28.96 -6.69 16.71
C PRO A 158 -28.56 -5.22 16.52
N ASP A 159 -29.54 -4.33 16.39
CA ASP A 159 -29.26 -2.90 16.33
C ASP A 159 -28.81 -2.41 17.70
N LEU A 160 -27.48 -2.37 17.89
CA LEU A 160 -26.84 -1.95 19.13
C LEU A 160 -26.85 -0.41 19.31
N SER A 161 -27.39 0.36 18.35
CA SER A 161 -27.36 1.82 18.40
C SER A 161 -28.26 2.42 19.49
N SER A 162 -29.26 1.66 19.95
CA SER A 162 -30.20 2.05 21.01
C SER A 162 -30.12 1.19 22.27
N ALA A 163 -29.24 0.19 22.29
CA ALA A 163 -29.10 -0.71 23.43
C ALA A 163 -28.52 0.03 24.64
N THR A 164 -29.19 -0.10 25.79
CA THR A 164 -28.67 0.40 27.07
C THR A 164 -27.48 -0.44 27.53
N THR A 165 -26.61 0.13 28.37
CA THR A 165 -25.41 -0.57 28.87
C THR A 165 -25.75 -1.86 29.60
N ASP A 166 -26.92 -1.92 30.24
CA ASP A 166 -27.38 -3.10 30.98
C ASP A 166 -27.90 -4.20 30.04
N GLU A 167 -28.58 -3.85 28.94
CA GLU A 167 -28.99 -4.81 27.90
C GLU A 167 -27.78 -5.45 27.23
N LEU A 168 -26.73 -4.66 26.96
CA LEU A 168 -25.47 -5.17 26.41
C LEU A 168 -24.77 -6.16 27.34
N ARG A 169 -24.73 -5.86 28.65
CA ARG A 169 -24.13 -6.77 29.65
C ARG A 169 -24.86 -8.10 29.71
N LYS A 170 -26.19 -8.07 29.72
CA LYS A 170 -27.02 -9.27 29.76
C LYS A 170 -26.81 -10.15 28.51
N GLN A 171 -26.70 -9.53 27.33
CA GLN A 171 -26.41 -10.25 26.09
C GLN A 171 -25.02 -10.87 26.09
N VAL A 172 -24.00 -10.18 26.62
CA VAL A 172 -22.64 -10.73 26.74
C VAL A 172 -22.62 -11.93 27.70
N GLU A 173 -23.31 -11.86 28.84
CA GLU A 173 -23.42 -12.99 29.78
C GLU A 173 -24.12 -14.20 29.15
N GLU A 174 -25.19 -13.97 28.38
CA GLU A 174 -25.91 -15.04 27.67
C GLU A 174 -25.06 -15.71 26.59
N LEU A 175 -24.32 -14.92 25.80
CA LEU A 175 -23.36 -15.44 24.81
C LEU A 175 -22.20 -16.20 25.47
N THR A 176 -21.70 -15.72 26.61
CA THR A 176 -20.60 -16.37 27.33
C THR A 176 -21.04 -17.73 27.85
N ARG A 177 -22.23 -17.82 28.45
CA ARG A 177 -22.81 -19.08 28.89
C ARG A 177 -23.06 -20.06 27.74
N ALA A 178 -23.55 -19.57 26.60
CA ALA A 178 -23.75 -20.38 25.41
C ALA A 178 -22.42 -20.93 24.85
N ALA A 179 -21.35 -20.13 24.89
CA ALA A 179 -20.02 -20.55 24.48
C ALA A 179 -19.42 -21.60 25.42
N GLU A 180 -19.60 -21.45 26.74
CA GLU A 180 -19.17 -22.44 27.74
C GLU A 180 -19.91 -23.77 27.56
N ALA A 181 -21.23 -23.74 27.35
CA ALA A 181 -22.04 -24.95 27.12
C ALA A 181 -21.67 -25.69 25.83
N LEU A 182 -21.16 -25.00 24.81
CA LEU A 182 -20.63 -25.60 23.58
C LEU A 182 -19.21 -26.16 23.77
N ALA A 183 -18.44 -25.66 24.73
CA ALA A 183 -17.10 -26.15 25.04
C ALA A 183 -17.12 -27.41 25.91
N ASP A 184 -18.19 -27.60 26.69
CA ASP A 184 -18.43 -28.77 27.55
C ASP A 184 -19.14 -29.94 26.83
N ALA A 185 -19.51 -29.78 25.55
CA ALA A 185 -20.16 -30.78 24.69
C ALA A 185 -19.18 -31.45 23.73
#